data_AF-A0A0P7WXS1-F1
#
_entry.id   AF-A0A0P7WXS1-F1
#
_cell.length_a   1.000
_cell.length_b   1.000
_cell.length_c   1.000
_cell.angle_alpha   90.00
_cell.angle_beta   90.00
_cell.angle_gamma   90.00
#
_symmetry.space_group_name_H-M   'P 1'
#
loop_
_entity.id
_entity.type
_entity.pdbx_description
1 polymer ?
#
loop_
_entity_poly.entity_id
_entity_poly.type
_entity_poly.pdbx_seq_one_letter_code
_entity_poly.pdbx_strand_id
1 'polypeptide(L)'
;MVSMDIAARKVLSYVPFILVLIDLRYEGVQCGKNSDVESHLEMGKKLLAAGQLADALSHFHAAVDGDPNDYMAYFRRATVFLAMGKSKSALPDLNKVLELKPDFTSARLQRGNLLLKQGKLSDAEEDFKK
;
A
#
# COMPACT_ATOMS: atom_id res chain seq x y z
N MET A 1 44.00 13.53 27.81
CA MET A 1 43.15 13.36 26.60
C MET A 1 42.84 11.86 26.37
N VAL A 2 42.25 11.17 27.35
CA VAL A 2 41.96 9.71 27.29
C VAL A 2 40.57 9.35 27.87
N SER A 3 40.00 10.17 28.77
CA SER A 3 38.70 9.86 29.41
C SER A 3 37.46 9.97 28.52
N MET A 4 37.51 10.69 27.40
CA MET A 4 36.33 10.82 26.49
C MET A 4 36.11 9.58 25.61
N ASP A 5 37.13 8.74 25.44
CA ASP A 5 37.11 7.57 24.55
C ASP A 5 36.37 6.37 25.19
N ILE A 6 36.47 6.22 26.52
CA ILE A 6 35.85 5.12 27.26
C ILE A 6 34.31 5.24 27.29
N ALA A 7 33.80 6.47 27.41
CA ALA A 7 32.35 6.72 27.36
C ALA A 7 31.78 6.41 25.97
N ALA A 8 32.48 6.82 24.91
CA ALA A 8 32.07 6.56 23.52
C ALA A 8 32.07 5.06 23.19
N ARG A 9 33.09 4.30 23.64
CA ARG A 9 33.16 2.84 23.45
C ARG A 9 32.05 2.09 24.19
N LYS A 10 31.66 2.54 25.38
CA LYS A 10 30.53 1.97 26.11
C LYS A 10 29.21 2.22 25.39
N VAL A 11 28.95 3.44 24.94
CA VAL A 11 27.74 3.77 24.17
C VAL A 11 27.65 2.93 22.89
N LEU A 12 28.74 2.80 22.13
CA LEU A 12 28.78 2.00 20.90
C LEU A 12 28.50 0.51 21.15
N SER A 13 28.89 -0.02 22.32
CA SER A 13 28.61 -1.39 22.73
C SER A 13 27.11 -1.64 23.04
N TYR A 14 26.38 -0.61 23.49
CA TYR A 14 24.95 -0.71 23.78
C TYR A 14 24.04 -0.45 22.57
N VAL A 15 24.53 0.21 21.53
CA VAL A 15 23.79 0.45 20.28
C VAL A 15 23.16 -0.82 19.70
N PRO A 16 23.85 -1.98 19.55
CA PRO A 16 23.23 -3.18 19.01
C PRO A 16 22.13 -3.73 19.93
N PHE A 17 22.27 -3.62 21.25
CA PHE A 17 21.21 -4.01 22.20
C PHE A 17 19.99 -3.10 22.08
N ILE A 18 20.19 -1.79 21.90
CA ILE A 18 19.10 -0.84 21.68
C ILE A 18 18.39 -1.12 20.36
N LEU A 19 19.12 -1.43 19.28
CA LEU A 19 18.53 -1.82 18.00
C LEU A 19 17.72 -3.12 18.11
N VAL A 20 18.27 -4.16 18.74
CA VAL A 20 17.55 -5.41 18.99
C VAL A 20 16.29 -5.20 19.84
N LEU A 21 16.33 -4.28 20.83
CA LEU A 21 15.17 -3.94 21.65
C LEU A 21 14.14 -3.07 20.90
N ILE A 22 14.57 -2.30 19.91
CA ILE A 22 13.66 -1.56 19.01
C ILE A 22 12.99 -2.55 18.04
N ASP A 23 13.75 -3.46 17.45
CA ASP A 23 13.25 -4.51 16.55
C ASP A 23 12.26 -5.44 17.28
N LEU A 24 12.58 -5.87 18.52
CA LEU A 24 11.67 -6.70 19.34
C LEU A 24 10.35 -5.98 19.70
N ARG A 25 10.39 -4.66 19.87
CA ARG A 25 9.17 -3.88 20.12
C ARG A 25 8.40 -3.59 18.83
N TYR A 26 9.06 -3.59 17.68
CA TYR A 26 8.45 -3.34 16.38
C TYR A 26 7.57 -4.52 15.94
N GLU A 27 8.03 -5.75 16.17
CA GLU A 27 7.27 -6.97 15.84
C GLU A 27 5.96 -7.11 16.65
N GLY A 28 5.97 -6.71 17.93
CA GLY A 28 4.78 -6.78 18.80
C GLY A 28 3.65 -5.82 18.42
N VAL A 29 3.96 -4.72 17.71
CA VAL A 29 2.97 -3.69 17.31
C VAL A 29 2.30 -4.03 15.98
N GLN A 30 2.98 -4.76 15.08
CA GLN A 30 2.42 -5.12 13.78
C GLN A 30 1.34 -6.21 13.85
N CYS A 31 1.39 -7.10 14.85
CA CYS A 31 0.45 -8.22 14.95
C CYS A 31 -1.02 -7.78 15.15
N GLY A 32 -1.27 -6.70 15.90
CA GLY A 32 -2.62 -6.16 16.11
C GLY A 32 -3.15 -5.39 14.89
N LYS A 33 -2.33 -4.49 14.34
CA LYS A 33 -2.73 -3.59 13.24
C LYS A 33 -3.02 -4.34 11.94
N ASN A 34 -2.30 -5.42 11.67
CA ASN A 34 -2.49 -6.23 10.46
C ASN A 34 -3.82 -7.00 10.48
N SER A 35 -4.29 -7.41 11.67
CA SER A 35 -5.56 -8.15 11.79
C SER A 35 -6.79 -7.29 11.45
N ASP A 36 -6.75 -6.01 11.83
CA ASP A 36 -7.80 -5.05 11.50
C ASP A 36 -7.79 -4.71 10.00
N VAL A 37 -6.60 -4.52 9.41
CA VAL A 37 -6.45 -4.26 7.96
C VAL A 37 -7.02 -5.42 7.13
N GLU A 38 -6.66 -6.66 7.46
CA GLU A 38 -7.15 -7.85 6.77
C GLU A 38 -8.69 -7.96 6.88
N SER A 39 -9.25 -7.67 8.06
CA SER A 39 -10.70 -7.62 8.26
C SER A 39 -11.38 -6.60 7.34
N HIS A 40 -10.81 -5.39 7.23
CA HIS A 40 -11.31 -4.38 6.31
C HIS A 40 -11.21 -4.81 4.84
N LEU A 41 -10.13 -5.47 4.42
CA LEU A 41 -9.98 -6.01 3.07
C LEU A 41 -11.04 -7.05 2.75
N GLU A 42 -11.26 -8.01 3.65
CA GLU A 42 -12.25 -9.07 3.45
C GLU A 42 -13.67 -8.53 3.43
N MET A 43 -14.00 -7.59 4.32
CA MET A 43 -15.33 -6.96 4.31
C MET A 43 -15.55 -6.11 3.06
N GLY A 44 -14.55 -5.32 2.66
CA GLY A 44 -14.60 -4.54 1.43
C GLY A 44 -14.79 -5.41 0.19
N LYS A 45 -14.13 -6.58 0.13
CA LYS A 45 -14.31 -7.55 -0.96
C LYS A 45 -15.74 -8.10 -1.02
N LYS A 46 -16.33 -8.45 0.13
CA LYS A 46 -17.72 -8.94 0.21
C LYS A 46 -18.71 -7.87 -0.25
N LEU A 47 -18.55 -6.63 0.22
CA LEU A 47 -19.39 -5.50 -0.15
C LEU A 47 -19.26 -5.16 -1.64
N LEU A 48 -18.05 -5.21 -2.20
CA LEU A 48 -17.83 -5.04 -3.64
C LEU A 48 -18.54 -6.12 -4.45
N ALA A 49 -18.46 -7.38 -4.03
CA ALA A 49 -19.18 -8.47 -4.67
C ALA A 49 -20.71 -8.31 -4.57
N ALA A 50 -21.20 -7.70 -3.50
CA ALA A 50 -22.60 -7.34 -3.31
C ALA A 50 -23.03 -6.06 -4.06
N GLY A 51 -22.11 -5.36 -4.74
CA GLY A 51 -22.38 -4.10 -5.44
C GLY A 51 -22.53 -2.88 -4.52
N GLN A 52 -22.26 -3.03 -3.22
CA GLN A 52 -22.28 -1.95 -2.24
C GLN A 52 -20.99 -1.11 -2.34
N LEU A 53 -20.84 -0.38 -3.44
CA LEU A 53 -19.59 0.29 -3.79
C LEU A 53 -19.16 1.34 -2.74
N ALA A 54 -20.11 2.11 -2.19
CA ALA A 54 -19.80 3.15 -1.20
C ALA A 54 -19.24 2.56 0.10
N ASP A 55 -19.89 1.51 0.60
CA ASP A 55 -19.45 0.82 1.83
C ASP A 55 -18.11 0.13 1.59
N ALA A 56 -17.96 -0.57 0.46
CA ALA A 56 -16.69 -1.19 0.07
C ALA A 56 -15.54 -0.17 0.01
N LEU A 57 -15.80 1.02 -0.52
CA LEU A 57 -14.82 2.09 -0.60
C LEU A 57 -14.34 2.54 0.79
N SER A 58 -15.26 2.71 1.75
CA SER A 58 -14.92 3.06 3.13
C SER A 58 -14.02 2.01 3.78
N HIS A 59 -14.30 0.72 3.57
CA HIS A 59 -13.44 -0.36 4.06
C HIS A 59 -12.04 -0.34 3.43
N PHE A 60 -11.94 -0.12 2.12
CA PHE A 60 -10.63 -0.03 1.47
C PHE A 60 -9.86 1.25 1.83
N HIS A 61 -10.54 2.34 2.20
CA HIS A 61 -9.86 3.49 2.82
C HIS A 61 -9.22 3.10 4.15
N ALA A 62 -9.98 2.48 5.05
CA ALA A 62 -9.44 2.03 6.33
C ALA A 62 -8.27 1.04 6.17
N ALA A 63 -8.34 0.13 5.19
CA ALA A 63 -7.25 -0.79 4.89
C ALA A 63 -5.97 -0.05 4.45
N VAL A 64 -6.08 0.93 3.55
CA VAL A 64 -4.94 1.76 3.10
C VAL A 64 -4.35 2.58 4.24
N ASP A 65 -5.19 3.13 5.12
CA ASP A 65 -4.73 3.92 6.27
C ASP A 65 -4.05 3.05 7.34
N GLY A 66 -4.47 1.79 7.45
CA GLY A 66 -3.91 0.82 8.38
C GLY A 66 -2.56 0.25 7.91
N ASP A 67 -2.44 -0.08 6.62
CA ASP A 67 -1.17 -0.48 5.97
C ASP A 67 -0.95 0.26 4.63
N PRO A 68 -0.19 1.38 4.64
CA PRO A 68 0.15 2.12 3.43
C PRO A 68 1.12 1.41 2.47
N ASN A 69 1.64 0.23 2.82
CA ASN A 69 2.52 -0.56 1.96
C ASN A 69 1.80 -1.76 1.34
N ASP A 70 0.53 -2.01 1.67
CA ASP A 70 -0.25 -3.05 1.02
C ASP A 70 -0.78 -2.60 -0.34
N TYR A 71 -0.10 -3.05 -1.40
CA TYR A 71 -0.53 -2.80 -2.77
C TYR A 71 -1.92 -3.37 -3.09
N MET A 72 -2.40 -4.40 -2.38
CA MET A 72 -3.74 -4.95 -2.60
C MET A 72 -4.84 -4.01 -2.12
N ALA A 73 -4.68 -3.35 -0.98
CA ALA A 73 -5.60 -2.33 -0.50
C ALA A 73 -5.79 -1.21 -1.54
N TYR A 74 -4.71 -0.66 -2.10
CA TYR A 74 -4.78 0.34 -3.18
C TYR A 74 -5.46 -0.21 -4.43
N PHE A 75 -5.12 -1.41 -4.88
CA PHE A 75 -5.71 -2.00 -6.08
C PHE A 75 -7.22 -2.23 -5.93
N ARG A 76 -7.66 -2.69 -4.76
CA ARG A 76 -9.08 -2.89 -4.45
C ARG A 76 -9.81 -1.54 -4.42
N ARG A 77 -9.24 -0.53 -3.76
CA ARG A 77 -9.80 0.82 -3.73
C ARG A 77 -9.93 1.42 -5.13
N ALA A 78 -8.88 1.30 -5.96
CA ALA A 78 -8.91 1.70 -7.37
C ALA A 78 -10.03 0.99 -8.14
N THR A 79 -10.19 -0.31 -7.94
CA THR A 79 -11.25 -1.11 -8.60
C THR A 79 -12.64 -0.57 -8.25
N VAL A 80 -12.88 -0.20 -6.98
CA VAL A 80 -14.14 0.41 -6.56
C VAL A 80 -14.33 1.79 -7.19
N PHE A 81 -13.30 2.64 -7.22
CA PHE A 81 -13.37 3.93 -7.91
C PHE A 81 -13.71 3.77 -9.40
N LEU A 82 -13.11 2.79 -10.09
CA LEU A 82 -13.41 2.49 -11.49
C LEU A 82 -14.85 2.02 -11.66
N ALA A 83 -15.35 1.15 -10.78
CA ALA A 83 -16.75 0.70 -10.79
C ALA A 83 -17.75 1.86 -10.58
N MET A 84 -17.35 2.89 -9.82
CA MET A 84 -18.12 4.13 -9.65
C MET A 84 -17.95 5.13 -10.82
N GLY A 85 -17.14 4.84 -11.83
CA GLY A 85 -16.79 5.78 -12.90
C GLY A 85 -15.84 6.92 -12.47
N LYS A 86 -15.26 6.84 -11.27
CA LYS A 86 -14.35 7.85 -10.70
C LYS A 86 -12.91 7.63 -11.16
N SER A 87 -12.69 7.66 -12.47
CA SER A 87 -11.40 7.42 -13.12
C SER A 87 -10.25 8.27 -12.57
N LYS A 88 -10.51 9.55 -12.25
CA LYS A 88 -9.50 10.47 -11.69
C LYS A 88 -9.00 10.04 -10.31
N SER A 89 -9.87 9.44 -9.49
CA SER A 89 -9.53 8.94 -8.16
C SER A 89 -8.82 7.59 -8.20
N ALA A 90 -9.08 6.77 -9.22
CA ALA A 90 -8.44 5.46 -9.38
C ALA A 90 -6.98 5.53 -9.84
N LEU A 91 -6.64 6.50 -10.69
CA LEU A 91 -5.29 6.64 -11.26
C LEU A 91 -4.16 6.71 -10.22
N PRO A 92 -4.22 7.55 -9.17
CA PRO A 92 -3.15 7.59 -8.17
C PRO A 92 -2.99 6.26 -7.41
N ASP A 93 -4.09 5.55 -7.14
CA ASP A 93 -4.03 4.24 -6.49
C ASP A 93 -3.36 3.21 -7.42
N LEU A 94 -3.69 3.19 -8.71
CA LEU A 94 -3.04 2.31 -9.69
C LEU A 94 -1.54 2.62 -9.84
N ASN A 95 -1.16 3.89 -9.80
CA ASN A 95 0.25 4.28 -9.78
C ASN A 95 0.94 3.73 -8.53
N LYS A 96 0.33 3.91 -7.36
CA LYS A 96 0.88 3.41 -6.09
C LYS A 96 1.04 1.90 -6.08
N VAL A 97 0.09 1.16 -6.66
CA VAL A 97 0.19 -0.29 -6.84
C VAL A 97 1.43 -0.66 -7.64
N LEU A 98 1.72 0.05 -8.74
CA LEU A 98 2.86 -0.24 -9.61
C LEU A 98 4.19 0.28 -9.05
N GLU A 99 4.17 1.25 -8.13
CA GLU A 99 5.35 1.61 -7.32
C GLU A 99 5.71 0.50 -6.33
N LEU A 100 4.70 -0.04 -5.62
CA LEU A 100 4.90 -1.08 -4.59
C LEU A 100 5.14 -2.47 -5.20
N LYS A 101 4.42 -2.78 -6.28
CA LYS A 101 4.50 -4.06 -7.00
C LYS A 101 4.57 -3.81 -8.51
N PRO A 102 5.79 -3.56 -9.03
CA PRO A 102 5.97 -3.22 -10.44
C PRO A 102 5.47 -4.29 -11.41
N ASP A 103 5.52 -5.58 -11.06
CA ASP A 103 5.13 -6.73 -11.90
C ASP A 103 3.62 -7.02 -11.91
N PHE A 104 2.80 -6.18 -11.25
CA PHE A 104 1.37 -6.42 -11.15
C PHE A 104 0.62 -6.03 -12.44
N THR A 105 0.57 -6.97 -13.38
CA THR A 105 -0.06 -6.83 -14.71
C THR A 105 -1.51 -6.35 -14.68
N SER A 106 -2.30 -6.76 -13.68
CA SER A 106 -3.70 -6.32 -13.54
C SER A 106 -3.81 -4.80 -13.32
N ALA A 107 -2.91 -4.19 -12.54
CA ALA A 107 -2.91 -2.73 -12.38
C ALA A 107 -2.42 -2.01 -13.64
N ARG A 108 -1.40 -2.54 -14.35
CA ARG A 108 -0.98 -1.98 -15.64
C ARG A 108 -2.10 -1.98 -16.67
N LEU A 109 -2.82 -3.10 -16.79
CA LEU A 109 -3.95 -3.20 -17.71
C LEU A 109 -5.04 -2.17 -17.38
N GLN A 110 -5.40 -2.02 -16.10
CA GLN A 110 -6.41 -1.04 -15.67
C GLN A 110 -5.93 0.40 -15.92
N ARG A 111 -4.65 0.69 -15.64
CA ARG A 111 -4.06 2.02 -15.87
C ARG A 111 -3.96 2.34 -17.36
N GLY A 112 -3.46 1.42 -18.18
CA GLY A 112 -3.42 1.56 -19.63
C GLY A 112 -4.80 1.82 -20.24
N ASN A 113 -5.82 1.07 -19.82
CA ASN A 113 -7.21 1.32 -20.23
C ASN A 113 -7.71 2.71 -19.81
N LEU A 114 -7.33 3.18 -18.63
CA LEU A 114 -7.68 4.51 -18.15
C LEU A 114 -7.01 5.60 -18.99
N LEU A 115 -5.71 5.45 -19.26
CA LEU A 115 -4.90 6.36 -20.06
C LEU A 115 -5.41 6.45 -21.49
N LEU A 116 -5.81 5.30 -22.08
CA LEU A 116 -6.45 5.24 -23.38
C LEU A 116 -7.74 6.07 -23.42
N LYS A 117 -8.62 5.91 -22.42
CA LYS A 117 -9.84 6.73 -22.29
C LYS A 117 -9.57 8.22 -22.10
N GLN A 118 -8.39 8.58 -21.59
CA GLN A 118 -7.94 9.97 -21.44
C GLN A 118 -7.22 10.50 -22.69
N GLY A 119 -7.04 9.70 -23.73
CA GLY A 119 -6.30 10.07 -24.94
C GLY A 119 -4.78 10.06 -24.79
N LYS A 120 -4.24 9.52 -23.69
CA LYS A 120 -2.80 9.39 -23.44
C LYS A 120 -2.26 8.11 -24.08
N LEU A 121 -2.19 8.12 -25.41
CA LEU A 121 -1.90 6.92 -26.21
C LEU A 121 -0.50 6.36 -25.97
N SER A 122 0.52 7.22 -25.86
CA SER A 122 1.91 6.80 -25.60
C SER A 122 2.06 6.04 -24.28
N ASP A 123 1.48 6.61 -23.21
CA ASP A 123 1.60 6.06 -21.86
C ASP A 123 0.82 4.74 -21.75
N ALA A 124 -0.34 4.66 -22.42
CA ALA A 124 -1.12 3.43 -22.49
C ALA A 124 -0.38 2.32 -23.25
N GLU A 125 0.28 2.67 -24.37
CA GLU A 125 1.08 1.72 -25.15
C GLU A 125 2.26 1.17 -24.33
N GLU A 126 2.92 2.00 -23.53
CA GLU A 126 3.98 1.55 -22.62
C GLU A 126 3.44 0.54 -21.59
N ASP A 127 2.28 0.83 -20.98
CA ASP A 127 1.65 -0.04 -19.99
C ASP A 127 1.24 -1.40 -20.59
N PHE A 128 0.80 -1.45 -21.85
CA PHE A 128 0.40 -2.69 -22.50
C PHE A 128 1.57 -3.55 -22.99
N LYS A 129 2.77 -2.96 -23.14
CA LYS A 129 3.97 -3.68 -23.60
C LYS A 129 4.74 -4.39 -22.48
N LYS A 130 4.55 -3.96 -21.22
CA LYS A 130 5.27 -4.49 -20.04
C LYS A 130 4.52 -5.61 -19.34
#